data_AF-A0A3D9DRU1-F1
#
_entry.id   AF-A0A3D9DRU1-F1
#
_cell.length_a   1.000
_cell.length_b   1.000
_cell.length_c   1.000
_cell.angle_alpha   90.00
_cell.angle_beta   90.00
_cell.angle_gamma   90.00
#
_symmetry.space_group_name_H-M   'P 1'
#
loop_
_entity.id
_entity.type
_entity.pdbx_description
1 polymer ?
#
loop_
_entity_poly.entity_id
_entity_poly.type
_entity_poly.pdbx_seq_one_letter_code
_entity_poly.pdbx_strand_id
1 'polypeptide(L)'
;MPTAHCFVWDRWKEVESSDLRAGDLIHRAGELFEVIAPAYMKDGKPHLPANRVEQGPIKLMVGEFAEGLDHVCIAMDLTGAELREYDDGDAQLVDLEAGPGHIFSPRLPRAELEDFCRTNIERYQVFFDQHEARLDRGQQIQLEPWWEGQES
;
A
#
# COMPACT_ATOMS: atom_id res chain seq x y z
N MET A 1 10.56 -6.14 -22.56
CA MET A 1 9.60 -7.27 -22.42
C MET A 1 8.25 -6.72 -21.90
N PRO A 2 7.15 -7.48 -21.70
CA PRO A 2 6.00 -6.89 -21.00
C PRO A 2 6.42 -6.43 -19.60
N THR A 3 5.87 -5.30 -19.17
CA THR A 3 6.11 -4.68 -17.85
C THR A 3 4.96 -4.99 -16.89
N ALA A 4 5.22 -4.87 -15.60
CA ALA A 4 4.23 -4.96 -14.53
C ALA A 4 4.50 -3.87 -13.49
N HIS A 5 3.45 -3.41 -12.81
CA HIS A 5 3.62 -2.60 -11.61
C HIS A 5 3.99 -3.52 -10.46
N CYS A 6 5.20 -3.35 -9.94
CA CYS A 6 5.74 -4.09 -8.80
C CYS A 6 5.83 -3.16 -7.59
N PHE A 7 5.39 -3.62 -6.43
CA PHE A 7 5.56 -2.91 -5.17
C PHE A 7 6.94 -3.22 -4.60
N VAL A 8 7.83 -2.23 -4.69
CA VAL A 8 9.22 -2.37 -4.26
C VAL A 8 9.47 -1.39 -3.13
N TRP A 9 9.82 -1.92 -1.96
CA TRP A 9 10.01 -1.20 -0.69
C TRP A 9 8.75 -0.53 -0.17
N ASP A 10 8.48 0.69 -0.65
CA ASP A 10 7.44 1.59 -0.18
C ASP A 10 6.57 2.14 -1.33
N ARG A 11 6.87 1.74 -2.59
CA ARG A 11 6.32 2.35 -3.80
C ARG A 11 6.07 1.36 -4.92
N TRP A 12 5.12 1.71 -5.76
CA TRP A 12 4.90 1.04 -7.04
C TRP A 12 5.88 1.52 -8.10
N LYS A 13 6.56 0.58 -8.76
CA LYS A 13 7.47 0.83 -9.88
C LYS A 13 7.07 -0.02 -11.07
N GLU A 14 7.20 0.53 -12.26
CA GLU A 14 7.10 -0.27 -13.48
C GLU A 14 8.41 -1.06 -13.66
N VAL A 15 8.30 -2.38 -13.69
CA VAL A 15 9.44 -3.30 -13.75
C VAL A 15 9.25 -4.25 -14.93
N GLU A 16 10.35 -4.58 -15.63
CA GLU A 16 10.30 -5.59 -16.68
C GLU A 16 10.02 -6.97 -16.07
N SER A 17 9.14 -7.75 -16.71
CA SER A 17 8.78 -9.10 -16.21
C SER A 17 9.96 -10.04 -16.02
N SER A 18 11.08 -9.85 -16.73
CA SER A 18 12.32 -10.61 -16.56
C SER A 18 13.08 -10.30 -15.26
N ASP A 19 12.85 -9.13 -14.68
CA ASP A 19 13.55 -8.66 -13.48
C ASP A 19 12.82 -9.03 -12.19
N LEU A 20 11.54 -9.41 -12.31
CA LEU A 20 10.74 -9.89 -11.18
C LEU A 20 11.32 -11.17 -10.58
N ARG A 21 11.21 -11.27 -9.26
CA ARG A 21 11.71 -12.37 -8.42
C ARG A 21 10.59 -12.91 -7.54
N ALA A 22 10.80 -14.12 -7.02
CA ALA A 22 9.86 -14.71 -6.08
C ALA A 22 9.73 -13.82 -4.84
N GLY A 23 8.50 -13.58 -4.39
CA GLY A 23 8.15 -12.66 -3.30
C GLY A 23 7.78 -11.24 -3.75
N ASP A 24 8.04 -10.87 -5.01
CA ASP A 24 7.63 -9.56 -5.54
C ASP A 24 6.10 -9.48 -5.62
N LEU A 25 5.53 -8.39 -5.11
CA LEU A 25 4.11 -8.11 -5.24
C LEU A 25 3.85 -7.29 -6.50
N ILE A 26 2.94 -7.75 -7.36
CA ILE A 26 2.55 -7.05 -8.58
C ILE A 26 1.05 -6.77 -8.61
N HIS A 27 0.67 -5.64 -9.19
CA HIS A 27 -0.73 -5.34 -9.47
C HIS A 27 -1.00 -5.46 -10.97
N ARG A 28 -2.02 -6.23 -11.34
CA ARG A 28 -2.40 -6.41 -12.74
C ARG A 28 -3.89 -6.67 -12.87
N ALA A 29 -4.53 -5.96 -13.79
CA ALA A 29 -5.96 -6.12 -14.11
C ALA A 29 -6.88 -5.98 -12.89
N GLY A 30 -6.54 -5.12 -11.93
CA GLY A 30 -7.34 -4.89 -10.73
C GLY A 30 -7.10 -5.90 -9.61
N GLU A 31 -6.11 -6.78 -9.75
CA GLU A 31 -5.80 -7.82 -8.76
C GLU A 31 -4.34 -7.76 -8.34
N LEU A 32 -4.09 -8.08 -7.06
CA LEU A 32 -2.76 -8.19 -6.47
C LEU A 32 -2.26 -9.64 -6.58
N PHE A 33 -1.01 -9.81 -6.99
CA PHE A 33 -0.37 -11.10 -7.11
C PHE A 33 1.01 -11.09 -6.43
N GLU A 34 1.40 -12.23 -5.88
CA GLU A 34 2.76 -12.49 -5.43
C GLU A 34 3.46 -13.39 -6.45
N VAL A 35 4.59 -12.94 -6.98
CA VAL A 35 5.42 -13.71 -7.91
C VAL A 35 5.99 -14.91 -7.16
N ILE A 36 5.87 -16.11 -7.73
CA ILE A 36 6.36 -17.35 -7.10
C ILE A 36 7.64 -17.90 -7.74
N ALA A 37 7.94 -17.47 -8.98
CA ALA A 37 9.15 -17.85 -9.69
C ALA A 37 9.46 -16.83 -10.82
N PRO A 38 10.72 -16.76 -11.29
CA PRO A 38 11.09 -15.89 -12.40
C PRO A 38 10.27 -16.15 -13.66
N ALA A 39 10.09 -15.10 -14.48
CA ALA A 39 9.44 -15.25 -15.77
C ALA A 39 10.21 -16.20 -16.69
N TYR A 40 9.47 -16.94 -17.53
CA TYR A 40 10.03 -17.87 -18.50
C TYR A 40 9.23 -17.84 -19.80
N MET A 41 9.85 -18.32 -20.88
CA MET A 41 9.19 -18.43 -22.19
C MET A 41 8.60 -19.83 -22.37
N LYS A 42 7.34 -19.90 -22.75
CA LYS A 42 6.67 -21.14 -23.15
C LYS A 42 5.88 -20.89 -24.44
N ASP A 43 6.11 -21.70 -25.47
CA ASP A 43 5.46 -21.58 -26.77
C ASP A 43 5.55 -20.16 -27.39
N GLY A 44 6.70 -19.50 -27.19
CA GLY A 44 6.95 -18.13 -27.67
C GLY A 44 6.23 -17.03 -26.89
N LYS A 45 5.56 -17.36 -25.78
CA LYS A 45 4.88 -16.39 -24.91
C LYS A 45 5.59 -16.27 -23.57
N PRO A 46 5.68 -15.05 -22.99
CA PRO A 46 6.19 -14.87 -21.64
C PRO A 46 5.14 -15.33 -20.63
N HIS A 47 5.57 -16.15 -19.68
CA HIS A 47 4.79 -16.60 -18.54
C HIS A 47 5.45 -16.13 -17.26
N LEU A 48 4.66 -15.56 -16.35
CA LEU A 48 5.09 -15.18 -15.03
C LEU A 48 4.27 -15.98 -14.01
N PRO A 49 4.88 -16.97 -13.34
CA PRO A 49 4.24 -17.65 -12.23
C PRO A 49 3.94 -16.68 -11.09
N ALA A 50 2.68 -16.57 -10.71
CA ALA A 50 2.26 -15.78 -9.57
C ALA A 50 1.00 -16.38 -8.94
N ASN A 51 0.86 -16.23 -7.63
CA ASN A 51 -0.37 -16.53 -6.91
C ASN A 51 -1.14 -15.23 -6.73
N ARG A 52 -2.46 -15.28 -6.87
CA ARG A 52 -3.29 -14.16 -6.44
C ARG A 52 -3.16 -14.03 -4.92
N VAL A 53 -2.93 -12.81 -4.45
CA VAL A 53 -3.02 -12.51 -3.02
C VAL A 53 -4.50 -12.46 -2.67
N GLU A 54 -4.93 -13.39 -1.84
CA GLU A 54 -6.28 -13.34 -1.28
C GLU A 54 -6.32 -12.33 -0.13
N GLN A 55 -7.46 -11.66 0.02
CA GLN A 55 -7.71 -10.80 1.17
C GLN A 55 -7.47 -11.59 2.45
N GLY A 56 -6.53 -11.11 3.25
CA GLY A 56 -6.31 -11.63 4.59
C GLY A 56 -7.55 -11.43 5.46
N PRO A 57 -7.58 -12.00 6.67
CA PRO A 57 -8.64 -11.69 7.62
C PRO A 57 -8.68 -10.19 7.88
N ILE A 58 -9.89 -9.62 7.96
CA ILE A 58 -10.09 -8.22 8.37
C ILE A 58 -9.40 -8.02 9.72
N LYS A 59 -8.39 -7.15 9.75
CA LYS A 59 -7.70 -6.75 10.98
C LYS A 59 -8.42 -5.55 11.57
N LEU A 60 -9.09 -5.76 12.70
CA LEU A 60 -9.72 -4.68 13.45
C LEU A 60 -8.72 -4.12 14.46
N MET A 61 -8.38 -2.85 14.30
CA MET A 61 -7.49 -2.12 15.21
C MET A 61 -8.32 -1.58 16.38
N VAL A 62 -8.54 -2.40 17.41
CA VAL A 62 -9.29 -2.02 18.62
C VAL A 62 -8.58 -2.45 19.88
N GLY A 63 -8.75 -1.69 20.97
CA GLY A 63 -8.19 -2.01 22.28
C GLY A 63 -6.66 -2.09 22.23
N GLU A 64 -6.09 -3.19 22.73
CA GLU A 64 -4.63 -3.41 22.78
C GLU A 64 -3.97 -3.39 21.39
N PHE A 65 -4.69 -3.75 20.33
CA PHE A 65 -4.14 -3.73 18.97
C PHE A 65 -3.94 -2.30 18.43
N ALA A 66 -4.72 -1.34 18.92
CA ALA A 66 -4.62 0.08 18.60
C ALA A 66 -3.75 0.86 19.61
N GLU A 67 -3.16 0.20 20.62
CA GLU A 67 -2.39 0.88 21.64
C GLU A 67 -1.20 1.64 21.01
N GLY A 68 -1.14 2.94 21.29
CA GLY A 68 -0.11 3.84 20.76
C GLY A 68 -0.24 4.15 19.27
N LEU A 69 -1.40 3.90 18.65
CA LEU A 69 -1.68 4.14 17.24
C LEU A 69 -2.95 4.99 17.01
N ASP A 70 -3.24 5.90 17.93
CA ASP A 70 -4.48 6.70 17.89
C ASP A 70 -4.61 7.47 16.57
N HIS A 71 -3.56 8.19 16.17
CA HIS A 71 -3.59 9.04 14.97
C HIS A 71 -3.39 8.23 13.69
N VAL A 72 -2.70 7.08 13.76
CA VAL A 72 -2.70 6.10 12.67
C VAL A 72 -4.12 5.59 12.40
N CYS A 73 -4.86 5.22 13.45
CA CYS A 73 -6.24 4.77 13.28
C CYS A 73 -7.13 5.87 12.69
N ILE A 74 -7.00 7.11 13.18
CA ILE A 74 -7.75 8.24 12.62
C ILE A 74 -7.38 8.48 11.14
N ALA A 75 -6.09 8.41 10.79
CA ALA A 75 -5.67 8.58 9.40
C ALA A 75 -6.19 7.45 8.49
N MET A 76 -6.26 6.21 8.99
CA MET A 76 -6.90 5.09 8.28
C MET A 76 -8.39 5.39 8.02
N ASP A 77 -9.13 5.84 9.04
CA ASP A 77 -10.55 6.18 8.90
C ASP A 77 -10.79 7.32 7.90
N LEU A 78 -9.92 8.33 7.89
CA LEU A 78 -10.01 9.50 7.00
C LEU A 78 -9.62 9.20 5.54
N THR A 79 -8.98 8.05 5.27
CA THR A 79 -8.45 7.73 3.95
C THR A 79 -9.00 6.44 3.36
N GLY A 80 -9.50 5.53 4.19
CA GLY A 80 -9.81 4.15 3.82
C GLY A 80 -8.56 3.27 3.62
N ALA A 81 -7.38 3.74 4.03
CA ALA A 81 -6.13 2.99 3.89
C ALA A 81 -5.99 1.89 4.95
N GLU A 82 -5.16 0.88 4.64
CA GLU A 82 -4.78 -0.16 5.60
C GLU A 82 -3.42 0.12 6.23
N LEU A 83 -3.23 -0.33 7.47
CA LEU A 83 -1.90 -0.38 8.08
C LEU A 83 -1.17 -1.63 7.63
N ARG A 84 -0.09 -1.45 6.86
CA ARG A 84 0.86 -2.49 6.52
C ARG A 84 2.04 -2.45 7.48
N GLU A 85 2.26 -3.54 8.19
CA GLU A 85 3.45 -3.77 9.02
C GLU A 85 4.46 -4.62 8.24
N TYR A 86 5.74 -4.30 8.37
CA TYR A 86 6.84 -4.97 7.72
C TYR A 86 7.68 -5.76 8.74
N ASP A 87 8.39 -6.79 8.29
CA ASP A 87 9.16 -7.68 9.16
C ASP A 87 10.33 -6.98 9.90
N ASP A 88 10.76 -5.82 9.41
CA ASP A 88 11.78 -4.98 10.05
C ASP A 88 11.22 -4.02 11.12
N GLY A 89 9.91 -4.07 11.39
CA GLY A 89 9.25 -3.25 12.39
C GLY A 89 8.77 -1.88 11.89
N ASP A 90 9.03 -1.58 10.62
CA ASP A 90 8.43 -0.43 9.95
C ASP A 90 6.95 -0.68 9.68
N ALA A 91 6.21 0.40 9.48
CA ALA A 91 4.83 0.39 9.06
C ALA A 91 4.54 1.50 8.04
N GLN A 92 3.45 1.35 7.30
CA GLN A 92 2.99 2.32 6.30
C GLN A 92 1.47 2.23 6.13
N LEU A 93 0.82 3.37 5.88
CA LEU A 93 -0.56 3.42 5.40
C LEU A 93 -0.59 3.26 3.88
N VAL A 94 -1.20 2.18 3.40
CA VAL A 94 -1.24 1.81 1.98
C VAL A 94 -2.48 0.96 1.69
N ASP A 95 -3.04 1.09 0.48
CA ASP A 95 -4.01 0.13 -0.07
C ASP A 95 -3.36 -0.53 -1.30
N LEU A 96 -2.84 -1.75 -1.12
CA LEU A 96 -2.19 -2.48 -2.21
C LEU A 96 -3.20 -3.07 -3.21
N GLU A 97 -4.45 -3.27 -2.80
CA GLU A 97 -5.48 -3.84 -3.65
C GLU A 97 -6.05 -2.81 -4.62
N ALA A 98 -6.18 -1.56 -4.17
CA ALA A 98 -6.44 -0.42 -5.04
C ALA A 98 -5.36 -0.24 -6.11
N GLY A 99 -4.16 -0.75 -5.83
CA GLY A 99 -3.05 -0.79 -6.76
C GLY A 99 -2.21 0.49 -6.77
N PRO A 100 -1.50 0.74 -7.88
CA PRO A 100 -0.53 1.83 -7.96
C PRO A 100 -1.10 3.19 -7.55
N GLY A 101 -0.34 3.93 -6.73
CA GLY A 101 -0.68 5.28 -6.29
C GLY A 101 -1.42 5.38 -4.95
N HIS A 102 -1.93 4.28 -4.38
CA HIS A 102 -2.69 4.32 -3.13
C HIS A 102 -1.80 4.18 -1.89
N ILE A 103 -0.88 5.13 -1.74
CA ILE A 103 0.05 5.24 -0.62
C ILE A 103 -0.29 6.50 0.17
N PHE A 104 -0.48 6.35 1.48
CA PHE A 104 -1.05 7.41 2.33
C PHE A 104 -0.09 7.88 3.43
N SER A 105 1.08 7.25 3.55
CA SER A 105 2.17 7.68 4.43
C SER A 105 3.54 7.27 3.88
N PRO A 106 4.64 7.86 4.36
CA PRO A 106 5.95 7.23 4.26
C PRO A 106 5.98 5.91 5.03
N ARG A 107 6.92 5.02 4.68
CA ARG A 107 7.29 3.87 5.49
C ARG A 107 8.21 4.35 6.61
N LEU A 108 7.80 4.13 7.86
CA LEU A 108 8.50 4.60 9.06
C LEU A 108 8.40 3.56 10.18
N PRO A 109 9.29 3.59 11.19
CA PRO A 109 9.07 2.87 12.43
C PRO A 109 7.68 3.17 13.01
N ARG A 110 7.01 2.18 13.58
CA ARG A 110 5.61 2.29 14.04
C ARG A 110 5.31 3.52 14.91
N ALA A 111 6.20 3.86 15.85
CA ALA A 111 6.05 5.04 16.70
C ALA A 111 6.24 6.36 15.93
N GLU A 112 7.15 6.40 14.96
CA GLU A 112 7.37 7.57 14.11
C GLU A 112 6.21 7.77 13.12
N LEU A 113 5.59 6.68 12.66
CA LEU A 113 4.37 6.75 11.86
C LEU A 113 3.21 7.38 12.64
N GLU A 114 3.03 7.01 13.91
CA GLU A 114 2.04 7.64 14.79
C GLU A 114 2.29 9.15 14.94
N ASP A 115 3.54 9.55 15.21
CA ASP A 115 3.90 10.96 15.30
C ASP A 115 3.73 11.71 13.96
N PHE A 116 4.01 11.05 12.84
CA PHE A 116 3.77 11.58 11.51
C PHE A 116 2.27 11.83 11.28
N CYS A 117 1.42 10.85 11.56
CA CYS A 117 -0.03 10.97 11.42
C CYS A 117 -0.58 12.07 12.32
N ARG A 118 -0.13 12.13 13.58
CA ARG A 118 -0.50 13.17 14.55
C ARG A 118 -0.16 14.57 14.04
N THR A 119 1.06 14.76 13.53
CA THR A 119 1.54 16.06 13.04
C THR A 119 0.80 16.51 11.78
N ASN A 120 0.31 15.57 10.98
CA ASN A 120 -0.30 15.84 9.67
C ASN A 120 -1.82 15.60 9.63
N ILE A 121 -2.47 15.44 10.79
CA ILE A 121 -3.88 15.02 10.84
C ILE A 121 -4.83 15.95 10.09
N GLU A 122 -4.55 17.26 10.10
CA GLU A 122 -5.32 18.26 9.37
C GLU A 122 -5.30 18.01 7.84
N ARG A 123 -4.21 17.46 7.30
CA ARG A 123 -4.10 17.13 5.87
C ARG A 123 -5.01 15.97 5.50
N TYR A 124 -5.06 14.94 6.35
CA TYR A 124 -5.97 13.82 6.18
C TYR A 124 -7.43 14.27 6.32
N GLN A 125 -7.73 15.19 7.25
CA GLN A 125 -9.07 15.73 7.39
C GLN A 125 -9.50 16.51 6.14
N VAL A 126 -8.62 17.37 5.60
CA VAL A 126 -8.92 18.10 4.36
C VAL A 126 -9.16 17.15 3.18
N PHE A 127 -8.39 16.06 3.09
CA PHE A 127 -8.61 15.02 2.08
C PHE A 127 -9.98 14.35 2.26
N PHE A 128 -10.32 13.95 3.49
CA PHE A 128 -11.62 13.36 3.81
C PHE A 128 -12.75 14.32 3.46
N ASP A 129 -12.71 15.57 3.89
CA ASP A 129 -13.78 16.56 3.64
C ASP A 129 -14.02 16.78 2.13
N GLN A 130 -12.98 16.66 1.30
CA GLN A 130 -13.08 16.77 -0.16
C GLN A 130 -13.68 15.52 -0.82
N HIS A 131 -13.65 14.37 -0.13
CA HIS A 131 -13.93 13.06 -0.71
C HIS A 131 -14.90 12.18 0.09
N GLU A 132 -15.46 12.67 1.19
CA GLU A 132 -16.31 11.95 2.16
C GLU A 132 -17.37 11.09 1.45
N ALA A 133 -18.21 11.70 0.63
CA ALA A 133 -19.28 10.98 -0.07
C ALA A 133 -18.79 9.88 -1.02
N ARG A 134 -17.53 9.91 -1.46
CA ARG A 134 -16.92 8.87 -2.30
C ARG A 134 -16.31 7.77 -1.43
N LEU A 135 -15.63 8.14 -0.36
CA LEU A 135 -15.09 7.21 0.64
C LEU A 135 -16.22 6.40 1.30
N ASP A 136 -17.33 7.04 1.67
CA ASP A 136 -18.54 6.39 2.22
C ASP A 136 -19.15 5.35 1.27
N ARG A 137 -18.92 5.50 -0.04
CA ARG A 137 -19.37 4.54 -1.07
C ARG A 137 -18.33 3.45 -1.36
N GLY A 138 -17.24 3.39 -0.60
CA GLY A 138 -16.14 2.46 -0.79
C GLY A 138 -15.30 2.75 -2.03
N GLN A 139 -15.30 3.99 -2.55
CA GLN A 139 -14.39 4.34 -3.64
C GLN A 139 -12.98 4.51 -3.09
N GLN A 140 -12.01 3.82 -3.70
CA GLN A 140 -10.59 4.02 -3.44
C GLN A 140 -10.14 5.33 -4.09
N ILE A 141 -9.61 6.24 -3.27
CA ILE A 141 -9.17 7.57 -3.70
C ILE A 141 -7.67 7.67 -3.47
N GLN A 142 -6.94 7.95 -4.54
CA GLN A 142 -5.52 8.23 -4.44
C GLN A 142 -5.27 9.54 -3.69
N LEU A 143 -4.32 9.49 -2.75
CA LEU A 143 -3.77 10.66 -2.08
C LEU A 143 -2.48 11.07 -2.79
N GLU A 144 -2.37 12.33 -3.20
CA GLU A 144 -1.11 12.84 -3.74
C GLU A 144 -0.07 12.96 -2.61
N PRO A 145 1.07 12.26 -2.69
CA PRO A 145 2.07 12.31 -1.63
C PRO A 145 2.63 13.72 -1.45
N TRP A 146 2.67 14.21 -0.21
CA TRP A 146 3.29 15.51 0.14
C TRP A 146 4.60 15.37 0.93
N TRP A 147 4.93 14.15 1.35
CA TRP A 147 6.12 13.83 2.13
C TRP A 147 7.32 13.44 1.25
N GLU A 148 7.09 13.15 -0.04
CA GLU A 148 8.16 12.80 -0.97
C GLU A 148 8.96 14.07 -1.34
N GLY A 149 10.13 14.23 -0.74
CA GLY A 149 11.00 15.40 -0.91
C GLY A 149 11.75 15.84 0.35
N GLN A 150 11.52 15.18 1.49
CA GLN A 150 12.36 15.33 2.67
C GLN A 150 13.38 14.19 2.71
N GLU A 151 14.52 14.40 2.05
CA GLU A 151 15.72 13.58 2.27
C GLU A 151 16.07 13.66 3.77
N SER A 152 16.15 12.50 4.43
CA SER A 152 16.83 12.36 5.73
C SER A 152 18.25 11.89 5.51
#